data_AF-A0A9P9D2Z7-F1
#
_entry.id   AF-A0A9P9D2Z7-F1
#
_cell.length_a   1.000
_cell.length_b   1.000
_cell.length_c   1.000
_cell.angle_alpha   90.00
_cell.angle_beta   90.00
_cell.angle_gamma   90.00
#
_symmetry.space_group_name_H-M   'P 1'
#
loop_
_entity.id
_entity.type
_entity.pdbx_description
1 polymer ?
#
loop_
_entity_poly.entity_id
_entity_poly.type
_entity_poly.pdbx_seq_one_letter_code
_entity_poly.pdbx_strand_id
1 'polypeptide(L)'
;NNCDKTTAPTCIFPDPRVAKPRGACACRPGFKASAYKDTDTTKQWRLPVPGQEHRVWTAEGVPCDKLCVVSTGVDSCREVSEVAKECVSYQRKFC
;
A
#
# COMPACT_ATOMS: atom_id res chain seq x y z
N ASN A 1 7.16 -14.56 5.69
CA ASN A 1 6.52 -13.23 5.77
C ASN A 1 7.65 -12.22 5.91
N ASN A 2 7.86 -11.35 4.91
CA ASN A 2 8.92 -10.33 4.89
C ASN A 2 8.39 -8.92 5.20
N CYS A 3 7.14 -8.81 5.64
CA CYS A 3 6.58 -7.55 6.08
C CYS A 3 7.26 -7.07 7.36
N ASP A 4 7.40 -5.75 7.49
CA ASP A 4 7.90 -5.14 8.72
C ASP A 4 6.91 -5.40 9.87
N LYS A 5 7.41 -5.49 11.12
CA LYS A 5 6.60 -5.75 12.32
C LYS A 5 5.43 -4.77 12.52
N THR A 6 5.53 -3.59 11.92
CA THR A 6 4.53 -2.50 12.01
C THR A 6 3.40 -2.65 10.99
N THR A 7 3.49 -3.69 10.16
CA THR A 7 2.57 -3.99 9.07
C THR A 7 2.00 -5.39 9.22
N ALA A 8 0.85 -5.63 8.59
CA ALA A 8 0.26 -6.97 8.48
C ALA A 8 0.47 -7.50 7.06
N PRO A 9 0.91 -8.76 6.89
CA PRO A 9 0.89 -9.37 5.56
C PRO A 9 -0.55 -9.43 5.08
N THR A 10 -0.80 -8.91 3.88
CA THR A 10 -2.10 -9.03 3.25
C THR A 10 -1.92 -9.59 1.85
N CYS A 11 -2.72 -10.59 1.52
CA CYS A 11 -2.92 -10.93 0.13
C CYS A 11 -3.81 -9.82 -0.44
N ILE A 12 -3.18 -8.84 -1.09
CA ILE A 12 -3.90 -8.09 -2.13
C ILE A 12 -4.08 -9.11 -3.24
N PHE A 13 -5.18 -9.86 -3.16
CA PHE A 13 -5.50 -10.88 -4.13
C PHE A 13 -5.34 -10.26 -5.50
N PRO A 14 -4.50 -10.83 -6.35
CA PRO A 14 -4.35 -10.29 -7.67
C PRO A 14 -5.51 -10.87 -8.44
N ASP A 15 -6.02 -10.02 -9.30
CA ASP A 15 -6.53 -10.47 -10.57
C ASP A 15 -5.92 -11.84 -10.99
N PRO A 16 -6.74 -12.90 -11.17
CA PRO A 16 -6.26 -14.24 -11.51
C PRO A 16 -5.50 -14.29 -12.86
N ARG A 17 -5.49 -13.19 -13.61
CA ARG A 17 -4.71 -12.98 -14.83
C ARG A 17 -3.23 -12.64 -14.56
N VAL A 18 -2.83 -12.42 -13.32
CA VAL A 18 -1.46 -12.03 -12.95
C VAL A 18 -0.65 -13.24 -12.50
N ALA A 19 0.34 -13.63 -13.31
CA ALA A 19 1.15 -14.83 -13.07
C ALA A 19 2.01 -14.78 -11.80
N LYS A 20 2.38 -13.57 -11.30
CA LYS A 20 3.23 -13.36 -10.13
C LYS A 20 2.85 -12.07 -9.40
N PRO A 21 1.86 -12.10 -8.52
CA PRO A 21 1.56 -10.92 -7.75
C PRO A 21 2.66 -10.57 -6.76
N ARG A 22 2.86 -9.27 -6.54
CA ARG A 22 3.63 -8.83 -5.39
C ARG A 22 2.78 -9.03 -4.14
N GLY A 23 3.32 -9.77 -3.17
CA GLY A 23 2.87 -9.65 -1.79
C GLY A 23 3.02 -8.19 -1.35
N ALA A 24 2.04 -7.69 -0.62
CA ALA A 24 2.06 -6.34 -0.09
C ALA A 24 1.78 -6.36 1.41
N CYS A 25 2.30 -5.38 2.10
CA CYS A 25 2.17 -5.26 3.54
C CYS A 25 1.21 -4.12 3.84
N ALA A 26 0.14 -4.39 4.58
CA ALA A 26 -0.82 -3.36 4.96
C ALA A 26 -0.33 -2.64 6.21
N CYS A 27 -0.28 -1.31 6.15
CA CYS A 27 -0.08 -0.49 7.33
C CYS A 27 -1.29 -0.60 8.28
N ARG A 28 -1.07 -0.30 9.57
CA ARG A 28 -2.17 -0.02 10.51
C ARG A 28 -3.01 1.16 9.98
N PRO A 29 -4.34 1.17 10.15
CA PRO A 29 -5.17 2.30 9.76
C PRO A 29 -4.65 3.62 10.33
N GLY A 30 -4.52 4.65 9.49
CA GLY A 30 -3.97 5.96 9.90
C GLY A 30 -2.44 6.08 9.87
N PHE A 31 -1.73 5.03 9.46
CA PHE A 31 -0.28 5.04 9.33
C PHE A 31 0.17 4.81 7.88
N LYS A 32 1.34 5.37 7.56
CA LYS A 32 2.02 5.31 6.27
C LYS A 32 3.52 5.10 6.45
N ALA A 33 4.25 4.93 5.35
CA ALA A 33 5.67 4.69 5.39
C ALA A 33 6.44 5.88 5.99
N SER A 34 7.42 5.61 6.85
CA SER A 34 8.14 6.65 7.59
C SER A 34 9.27 7.31 6.82
N ALA A 35 9.98 6.54 5.98
CA ALA A 35 11.22 6.96 5.32
C ALA A 35 11.06 7.34 3.84
N TYR A 36 9.83 7.39 3.33
CA TYR A 36 9.56 7.56 1.89
C TYR A 36 8.58 8.70 1.65
N LYS A 37 8.67 9.31 0.46
CA LYS A 37 7.70 10.34 0.03
C LYS A 37 6.33 9.69 -0.17
N ASP A 38 5.28 10.45 0.11
CA ASP A 38 3.90 9.98 -0.07
C ASP A 38 3.58 9.64 -1.54
N THR A 39 4.40 10.14 -2.48
CA THR A 39 4.32 9.87 -3.92
C THR A 39 5.22 8.73 -4.43
N ASP A 40 6.02 8.10 -3.56
CA ASP A 40 6.89 6.98 -3.96
C ASP A 40 6.10 5.65 -3.98
N THR A 41 5.43 5.42 -5.11
CA THR A 41 4.61 4.22 -5.38
C THR A 41 5.40 2.91 -5.43
N THR A 42 6.74 2.97 -5.48
CA THR A 42 7.58 1.77 -5.39
C THR A 42 7.70 1.25 -3.96
N LYS A 43 7.38 2.10 -2.97
CA LYS A 43 7.54 1.86 -1.53
C LYS A 43 6.22 1.84 -0.80
N GLN A 44 5.30 2.75 -1.13
CA GLN A 44 3.98 2.86 -0.52
C GLN A 44 2.92 3.31 -1.53
N TRP A 45 1.70 2.82 -1.39
CA TRP A 45 0.60 3.19 -2.27
C TRP A 45 -0.76 2.98 -1.60
N ARG A 46 -1.79 3.60 -2.19
CA ARG A 46 -3.21 3.30 -1.96
C ARG A 46 -3.80 2.58 -3.18
N LEU A 47 -4.94 1.92 -2.99
CA LEU A 47 -5.68 1.25 -4.05
C LEU A 47 -7.13 1.71 -4.05
N PRO A 48 -7.75 1.87 -5.24
CA PRO A 48 -9.16 2.25 -5.38
C PRO A 48 -10.08 1.06 -5.10
N VAL A 49 -9.98 0.45 -3.92
CA VAL A 49 -10.81 -0.66 -3.49
C VAL A 49 -11.91 -0.12 -2.57
N PRO A 50 -13.20 -0.19 -2.97
CA PRO A 50 -14.31 0.21 -2.13
C PRO A 50 -14.26 -0.42 -0.73
N GLY A 51 -14.36 0.40 0.31
CA GLY A 51 -14.29 -0.01 1.72
C GLY A 51 -12.87 -0.26 2.26
N GLN A 52 -11.83 -0.09 1.44
CA GLN A 52 -10.42 -0.20 1.85
C GLN A 52 -9.61 1.06 1.53
N GLU A 53 -10.29 2.17 1.24
CA GLU A 53 -9.67 3.44 0.86
C GLU A 53 -8.73 3.95 1.97
N HIS A 54 -9.04 3.68 3.23
CA HIS A 54 -8.23 4.06 4.39
C HIS A 54 -6.90 3.29 4.50
N ARG A 55 -6.68 2.25 3.68
CA ARG A 55 -5.47 1.43 3.77
C ARG A 55 -4.33 2.05 2.98
N VAL A 56 -3.14 1.97 3.58
CA VAL A 56 -1.87 2.15 2.88
C VAL A 56 -1.20 0.78 2.80
N TRP A 57 -0.68 0.47 1.63
CA TRP A 57 0.12 -0.72 1.38
C TRP A 57 1.56 -0.33 1.14
N THR A 58 2.48 -1.20 1.53
CA THR A 58 3.91 -1.00 1.34
C THR A 58 4.57 -2.23 0.74
N ALA A 59 5.74 -1.99 0.16
CA ALA A 59 6.66 -3.05 -0.21
C ALA A 59 7.14 -3.81 1.04
N GLU A 60 7.55 -5.07 0.86
CA GLU A 60 8.15 -5.85 1.94
C GLU A 60 9.35 -5.11 2.57
N GLY A 61 9.50 -5.23 3.89
CA GLY A 61 10.54 -4.55 4.67
C GLY A 61 10.36 -3.04 4.84
N VAL A 62 9.30 -2.41 4.31
CA VAL A 62 9.03 -0.98 4.51
C VAL A 62 8.18 -0.76 5.77
N PRO A 63 8.70 -0.05 6.79
CA PRO A 63 7.97 0.23 8.03
C PRO A 63 6.89 1.30 7.86
N CYS A 64 5.74 1.10 8.50
CA CYS A 64 4.61 2.04 8.53
C CYS A 64 4.39 2.64 9.93
N ASP A 65 5.34 3.44 10.41
CA ASP A 65 5.26 4.08 11.74
C ASP A 65 4.90 5.56 11.71
N LYS A 66 4.71 6.14 10.53
CA LYS A 66 4.39 7.56 10.41
C LYS A 66 2.88 7.74 10.39
N LEU A 67 2.37 8.63 11.23
CA LEU A 67 0.96 9.01 11.20
C LEU A 67 0.65 9.79 9.92
N CYS A 68 -0.51 9.50 9.33
CA CYS A 68 -1.04 10.26 8.20
C CYS A 68 -1.54 11.65 8.66
N VAL A 69 -1.63 12.59 7.71
CA VAL A 69 -2.15 13.95 7.96
C VAL A 69 -3.58 13.88 8.49
N VAL A 70 -4.39 13.06 7.83
CA VAL A 70 -5.68 12.58 8.35
C VAL A 70 -5.48 11.12 8.71
N SER A 71 -5.64 10.77 9.99
CA SER A 71 -5.36 9.41 10.49
C SER A 71 -6.60 8.55 10.71
N THR A 72 -7.80 9.15 10.68
CA THR A 72 -9.07 8.46 10.97
C THR A 72 -10.10 8.66 9.86
N GLY A 73 -11.09 7.76 9.82
CA GLY A 73 -12.19 7.84 8.86
C GLY A 73 -11.80 7.41 7.43
N VAL A 74 -12.74 7.62 6.51
CA VAL A 74 -12.60 7.25 5.09
C VAL A 74 -11.56 8.06 4.33
N ASP A 75 -11.21 9.23 4.86
CA ASP A 75 -10.22 10.15 4.28
C ASP A 75 -8.80 9.93 4.81
N SER A 76 -8.62 8.88 5.62
CA SER A 76 -7.33 8.53 6.21
C SER A 76 -6.28 8.28 5.11
N CYS A 77 -5.11 8.90 5.30
CA CYS A 77 -3.93 8.72 4.45
C CYS A 77 -4.08 9.13 2.97
N ARG A 78 -5.04 10.01 2.63
CA ARG A 78 -5.27 10.47 1.25
C ARG A 78 -4.07 11.17 0.60
N GLU A 79 -3.09 11.62 1.38
CA GLU A 79 -1.85 12.18 0.85
C GLU A 79 -0.95 11.13 0.16
N VAL A 80 -1.13 9.84 0.49
CA VAL A 80 -0.41 8.74 -0.17
C VAL A 80 -1.01 8.49 -1.56
N SER A 81 -0.13 8.40 -2.55
CA SER A 81 -0.54 8.22 -3.94
C SER A 81 -1.30 6.92 -4.15
N GLU A 82 -2.40 7.03 -4.89
CA GLU A 82 -3.20 5.89 -5.31
C GLU A 82 -2.67 5.33 -6.63
N VAL A 83 -2.55 4.01 -6.71
CA VAL A 83 -2.18 3.30 -7.95
C VAL A 83 -3.37 2.48 -8.44
N ALA A 84 -3.48 2.36 -9.75
CA ALA A 84 -4.45 1.47 -10.37
C ALA A 84 -4.18 0.02 -9.89
N LYS A 85 -5.24 -0.77 -9.69
CA LYS A 85 -5.10 -2.14 -9.13
C LYS A 85 -4.21 -3.02 -10.02
N GLU A 86 -4.17 -2.71 -11.30
CA GLU A 86 -3.38 -3.38 -12.33
C GLU A 86 -1.87 -3.13 -12.15
N CYS A 87 -1.47 -2.01 -11.54
CA CYS A 87 -0.07 -1.65 -11.26
C CYS A 87 0.58 -2.45 -10.11
N VAL A 88 -0.21 -3.23 -9.36
CA VAL A 88 0.30 -4.10 -8.28
C VAL A 88 0.83 -5.44 -8.82
N SER A 89 0.54 -5.74 -10.09
CA SER A 89 1.09 -6.88 -10.83
C SER A 89 2.48 -6.57 -11.40
N TYR A 90 3.43 -7.48 -11.24
CA TYR A 90 4.83 -7.22 -11.60
C TYR A 90 5.04 -6.86 -13.09
N GLN A 91 5.84 -5.81 -13.32
CA GLN A 91 6.51 -5.42 -14.57
C GLN A 91 5.65 -5.12 -15.82
N ARG A 92 4.92 -4.00 -15.80
CA ARG A 92 4.73 -3.23 -17.04
C ARG A 92 5.39 -1.86 -16.88
N LYS A 93 6.28 -1.55 -17.83
CA LYS A 93 7.14 -0.34 -17.97
C LYS A 93 6.46 1.04 -17.86
N PHE A 94 5.18 1.09 -17.51
CA PHE A 94 4.34 2.29 -17.49
C PHE A 94 3.51 2.45 -16.20
N CYS A 95 3.76 1.61 -15.19
CA CYS A 95 3.63 1.95 -13.77
C CYS A 95 5.05 1.85 -13.16
#